data_AF-A0A2P4Z7V6-F1
#
_entry.id   AF-A0A2P4Z7V6-F1
#
_cell.length_a   1.000
_cell.length_b   1.000
_cell.length_c   1.000
_cell.angle_alpha   90.00
_cell.angle_beta   90.00
_cell.angle_gamma   90.00
#
_symmetry.space_group_name_H-M   'P 1'
#
loop_
_entity.id
_entity.type
_entity.pdbx_description
1 polymer ?
#
loop_
_entity_poly.entity_id
_entity_poly.type
_entity_poly.pdbx_seq_one_letter_code
_entity_poly.pdbx_strand_id
1 'polypeptide(L)'
;MLQDLSLTLDCSDTRVLAEQEGDDDSNAELESPNDPSFDEFDQKMLKVPLDYNRYPRKGHVRDAFINCAVDENLARSIFVVILSGKNKSIRPLLLCRLKIDVIGGCSFGTSVSVSILSDVIDELSRSWTVERSLVQADDILQKLEVHEGTNQIQQRHFGCSDSLHPEVEQIFRRIWPTKGKKVLNWRKEWHSLPLASNMELKCLFQAFIVENKAAATITTIQFDH
;
A
#
# COMPACT_ATOMS: atom_id res chain seq x y z
N MET A 1 10.70 -20.45 16.94
CA MET A 1 10.85 -18.99 17.22
C MET A 1 10.90 -18.32 15.86
N LEU A 2 10.15 -17.24 15.63
CA LEU A 2 10.11 -16.55 14.34
C LEU A 2 11.34 -15.64 14.23
N GLN A 3 12.27 -15.97 13.33
CA GLN A 3 13.49 -15.19 13.05
C GLN A 3 13.35 -14.38 11.77
N ASP A 4 12.67 -14.93 10.78
CA ASP A 4 12.40 -14.27 9.51
C ASP A 4 10.89 -14.19 9.32
N LEU A 5 10.42 -13.02 8.88
CA LEU A 5 9.02 -12.79 8.54
C LEU A 5 8.95 -12.16 7.15
N SER A 6 8.09 -12.68 6.29
CA SER A 6 7.73 -12.06 5.02
C SER A 6 6.28 -11.61 5.10
N LEU A 7 6.03 -10.34 4.81
CA LEU A 7 4.71 -9.74 4.74
C LEU A 7 4.43 -9.33 3.30
N THR A 8 3.25 -9.72 2.82
CA THR A 8 2.70 -9.22 1.56
C THR A 8 1.51 -8.33 1.90
N LEU A 9 1.62 -7.04 1.59
CA LEU A 9 0.53 -6.09 1.75
C LEU A 9 -0.26 -6.07 0.44
N ASP A 10 -1.47 -6.62 0.49
CA ASP A 10 -2.40 -6.61 -0.63
C ASP A 10 -3.26 -5.34 -0.58
N CYS A 11 -3.06 -4.48 -1.57
CA CYS A 11 -3.74 -3.19 -1.71
C CYS A 11 -4.85 -3.23 -2.77
N SER A 12 -5.29 -4.42 -3.18
CA SER A 12 -6.41 -4.57 -4.11
C SER A 12 -7.75 -4.16 -3.48
N ASP A 13 -8.62 -3.55 -4.29
CA ASP A 13 -10.03 -3.36 -3.93
C ASP A 13 -10.89 -3.82 -5.10
N THR A 14 -11.10 -5.14 -5.15
CA THR A 14 -11.77 -5.81 -6.27
C THR A 14 -13.23 -5.42 -6.44
N ARG A 15 -13.82 -4.72 -5.47
CA ARG A 15 -15.24 -4.34 -5.48
C ARG A 15 -15.49 -3.07 -6.29
N VAL A 16 -14.46 -2.27 -6.54
CA VAL A 16 -14.60 -0.93 -7.17
C VAL A 16 -15.15 -1.05 -8.59
N LEU A 17 -14.69 -2.04 -9.36
CA LEU A 17 -15.11 -2.31 -10.74
C LEU A 17 -15.58 -3.76 -10.95
N ALA A 18 -15.90 -4.50 -9.86
CA ALA A 18 -16.54 -5.79 -10.00
C ALA A 18 -17.82 -5.66 -10.84
N GLU A 19 -18.06 -6.64 -11.72
CA GLU A 19 -19.32 -6.77 -12.45
C GLU A 19 -20.48 -6.90 -11.45
N GLN A 20 -21.55 -6.16 -11.70
CA GLN A 20 -22.79 -6.18 -10.91
C GLN A 20 -23.92 -6.79 -11.73
N GLU A 21 -24.91 -7.38 -11.05
CA GLU A 21 -26.11 -7.88 -11.71
C GLU A 21 -26.82 -6.74 -12.46
N GLY A 22 -26.98 -6.89 -13.78
CA GLY A 22 -27.58 -5.88 -14.65
C GLY A 22 -26.59 -5.05 -15.48
N ASP A 23 -25.27 -5.31 -15.38
CA ASP A 23 -24.23 -4.75 -16.26
C ASP A 23 -24.23 -5.37 -17.68
N ASP A 24 -25.39 -5.85 -18.16
CA ASP A 24 -25.53 -6.56 -19.44
C ASP A 24 -25.35 -5.63 -20.67
N ASP A 25 -25.49 -4.31 -20.48
CA ASP A 25 -25.33 -3.32 -21.54
C ASP A 25 -23.89 -2.81 -21.63
N SER A 26 -23.15 -3.37 -22.59
CA SER A 26 -21.79 -2.94 -22.93
C SER A 26 -21.65 -1.51 -23.46
N ASN A 27 -22.73 -0.73 -23.60
CA ASN A 27 -22.68 0.68 -24.01
C ASN A 27 -23.15 1.66 -22.90
N ALA A 28 -23.63 1.17 -21.76
CA ALA A 28 -24.08 2.03 -20.67
C ALA A 28 -22.86 2.52 -19.86
N GLU A 29 -22.78 3.83 -19.58
CA GLU A 29 -21.86 4.32 -18.55
C GLU A 29 -22.34 3.82 -17.19
N LEU A 30 -21.56 2.95 -16.57
CA LEU A 30 -21.84 2.35 -15.28
C LEU A 30 -21.17 3.15 -14.17
N GLU A 31 -21.91 3.37 -13.09
CA GLU A 31 -21.35 3.99 -11.90
C GLU A 31 -20.57 2.97 -11.06
N SER A 32 -19.38 3.35 -10.60
CA SER A 32 -18.69 2.62 -9.53
C SER A 32 -19.33 2.92 -8.17
N PRO A 33 -19.19 2.01 -7.18
CA PRO A 33 -19.64 2.25 -5.81
C PRO A 33 -19.16 3.60 -5.29
N ASN A 34 -19.95 4.23 -4.43
CA ASN A 34 -19.57 5.48 -3.79
C ASN A 34 -19.29 5.25 -2.31
N ASP A 35 -18.18 5.79 -1.82
CA ASP A 35 -17.89 5.81 -0.39
C ASP A 35 -18.44 7.11 0.22
N PRO A 36 -19.33 7.06 1.22
CA PRO A 36 -19.88 8.26 1.86
C PRO A 36 -18.82 9.18 2.51
N SER A 37 -17.62 8.67 2.79
CA SER A 37 -16.50 9.45 3.33
C SER A 37 -15.77 10.29 2.27
N PHE A 38 -16.02 10.04 0.99
CA PHE A 38 -15.40 10.80 -0.10
C PHE A 38 -15.96 12.23 -0.17
N ASP A 39 -15.04 13.19 -0.32
CA ASP A 39 -15.41 14.57 -0.58
C ASP A 39 -15.85 14.79 -2.04
N GLU A 40 -16.31 16.00 -2.38
CA GLU A 40 -16.78 16.31 -3.74
C GLU A 40 -15.74 16.05 -4.83
N PHE A 41 -14.44 16.16 -4.51
CA PHE A 41 -13.38 15.84 -5.46
C PHE A 41 -13.23 14.33 -5.62
N ASP A 42 -13.21 13.61 -4.50
CA ASP A 42 -13.01 12.16 -4.45
C ASP A 42 -14.18 11.38 -5.08
N GLN A 43 -15.40 11.94 -5.02
CA GLN A 43 -16.60 11.33 -5.62
C GLN A 43 -16.61 11.38 -7.16
N LYS A 44 -15.79 12.23 -7.79
CA LYS A 44 -15.74 12.36 -9.26
C LYS A 44 -15.09 11.13 -9.88
N MET A 45 -15.59 10.71 -11.04
CA MET A 45 -14.98 9.64 -11.83
C MET A 45 -13.60 10.08 -12.35
N LEU A 46 -12.66 9.14 -12.42
CA LEU A 46 -11.37 9.34 -13.05
C LEU A 46 -11.56 9.46 -14.58
N LYS A 47 -11.38 10.66 -15.13
CA LYS A 47 -11.57 10.94 -16.55
C LYS A 47 -10.30 10.68 -17.36
N VAL A 48 -9.91 9.42 -17.45
CA VAL A 48 -8.77 8.97 -18.25
C VAL A 48 -9.27 7.96 -19.28
N PRO A 49 -8.65 7.83 -20.46
CA PRO A 49 -9.09 6.84 -21.44
C PRO A 49 -8.89 5.44 -20.85
N LEU A 50 -9.98 4.81 -20.40
CA LEU A 50 -10.02 3.42 -20.00
C LEU A 50 -10.91 2.67 -20.98
N ASP A 51 -10.55 1.43 -21.30
CA ASP A 51 -11.35 0.57 -22.16
C ASP A 51 -12.54 -0.05 -21.38
N TYR A 52 -13.19 0.74 -20.53
CA TYR A 52 -14.24 0.30 -19.60
C TYR A 52 -15.47 1.19 -19.61
N ASN A 53 -16.60 0.56 -19.32
CA ASN A 53 -17.89 1.23 -19.09
C ASN A 53 -18.05 1.76 -17.67
N ARG A 54 -17.25 1.24 -16.72
CA ARG A 54 -17.20 1.67 -15.32
C ARG A 54 -15.83 2.24 -14.99
N TYR A 55 -15.80 3.43 -14.41
CA TYR A 55 -14.57 4.11 -14.03
C TYR A 55 -14.43 4.17 -12.50
N PRO A 56 -13.21 4.03 -11.95
CA PRO A 56 -13.03 4.25 -10.53
C PRO A 56 -13.21 5.75 -10.23
N ARG A 57 -13.83 6.06 -9.09
CA ARG A 57 -13.79 7.41 -8.51
C ARG A 57 -12.38 7.79 -8.08
N LYS A 58 -12.09 9.09 -8.04
CA LYS A 58 -10.79 9.65 -7.63
C LYS A 58 -10.41 9.23 -6.19
N GLY A 59 -11.40 9.08 -5.31
CA GLY A 59 -11.22 8.59 -3.95
C GLY A 59 -10.62 7.18 -3.89
N HIS A 60 -11.10 6.25 -4.72
CA HIS A 60 -10.54 4.88 -4.76
C HIS A 60 -9.07 4.88 -5.18
N VAL A 61 -8.70 5.71 -6.16
CA VAL A 61 -7.31 5.85 -6.60
C VAL A 61 -6.45 6.48 -5.50
N ARG A 62 -6.99 7.49 -4.79
CA ARG A 62 -6.31 8.13 -3.66
C ARG A 62 -6.01 7.11 -2.56
N ASP A 63 -6.99 6.30 -2.19
CA ASP A 63 -6.85 5.31 -1.13
C ASP A 63 -5.88 4.19 -1.55
N ALA A 64 -5.92 3.77 -2.82
CA ALA A 64 -4.91 2.86 -3.37
C ALA A 64 -3.50 3.44 -3.29
N PHE A 65 -3.29 4.73 -3.62
CA PHE A 65 -1.98 5.38 -3.50
C PHE A 65 -1.50 5.40 -2.04
N ILE A 66 -2.38 5.71 -1.09
CA ILE A 66 -2.05 5.71 0.34
C ILE A 66 -1.66 4.30 0.80
N ASN A 67 -2.45 3.29 0.44
CA ASN A 67 -2.25 1.91 0.88
C ASN A 67 -0.97 1.30 0.28
N CYS A 68 -0.63 1.66 -0.95
CA CYS A 68 0.59 1.18 -1.61
C CYS A 68 1.86 1.89 -1.13
N ALA A 69 1.77 3.12 -0.62
CA ALA A 69 2.92 3.94 -0.28
C ALA A 69 3.70 3.41 0.94
N VAL A 70 4.67 2.54 0.67
CA VAL A 70 5.57 1.99 1.69
C VAL A 70 6.98 2.52 1.47
N ASP A 71 7.45 3.32 2.42
CA ASP A 71 8.82 3.82 2.46
C ASP A 71 9.65 3.16 3.57
N GLU A 72 10.93 3.53 3.64
CA GLU A 72 11.87 3.02 4.64
C GLU A 72 11.35 3.23 6.08
N ASN A 73 10.74 4.38 6.35
CA ASN A 73 10.29 4.75 7.68
C ASN A 73 9.11 3.88 8.13
N LEU A 74 8.16 3.61 7.23
CA LEU A 74 7.05 2.70 7.52
C LEU A 74 7.55 1.27 7.68
N ALA A 75 8.45 0.79 6.83
CA ALA A 75 9.04 -0.54 6.95
C ALA A 75 9.73 -0.74 8.32
N ARG A 76 10.53 0.26 8.75
CA ARG A 76 11.13 0.30 10.09
C ARG A 76 10.08 0.30 11.20
N SER A 77 9.04 1.11 11.05
CA SER A 77 7.98 1.22 12.04
C SER A 77 7.23 -0.10 12.21
N ILE A 78 6.92 -0.80 11.11
CA ILE A 78 6.30 -2.14 11.13
C ILE A 78 7.20 -3.12 11.86
N PHE A 79 8.51 -3.15 11.57
CA PHE A 79 9.47 -4.00 12.27
C PHE A 79 9.44 -3.76 13.78
N VAL A 80 9.50 -2.50 14.22
CA VAL A 80 9.48 -2.12 15.63
C VAL A 80 8.16 -2.49 16.30
N VAL A 81 7.03 -2.29 15.62
CA VAL A 81 5.70 -2.67 16.12
C VAL A 81 5.60 -4.18 16.31
N ILE A 82 6.04 -4.99 15.35
CA ILE A 82 6.03 -6.45 15.45
C ILE A 82 6.94 -6.91 16.59
N LEU A 83 8.12 -6.30 16.74
CA LEU A 83 9.03 -6.59 17.84
C LEU A 83 8.41 -6.25 19.20
N SER A 84 7.72 -5.12 19.29
CA SER A 84 7.11 -4.62 20.53
C SER A 84 5.77 -5.31 20.84
N GLY A 85 5.15 -5.94 19.84
CA GLY A 85 3.86 -6.61 19.91
C GLY A 85 3.94 -8.00 20.55
N LYS A 86 4.19 -8.07 21.87
CA LYS A 86 3.68 -9.18 22.71
C LYS A 86 3.73 -8.89 24.22
N ASN A 87 2.77 -9.51 24.92
CA ASN A 87 2.60 -9.53 26.38
C ASN A 87 3.90 -9.87 27.11
N LYS A 88 4.17 -9.17 28.21
CA LYS A 88 5.32 -9.33 29.14
C LYS A 88 5.56 -10.76 29.69
N SER A 89 4.73 -11.74 29.31
CA SER A 89 4.71 -13.11 29.82
C SER A 89 5.29 -14.15 28.85
N ILE A 90 5.50 -13.84 27.57
CA ILE A 90 6.00 -14.81 26.58
C ILE A 90 7.25 -14.23 25.92
N ARG A 91 8.33 -15.02 25.87
CA ARG A 91 9.67 -14.65 25.39
C ARG A 91 9.63 -13.69 24.18
N PRO A 92 10.48 -12.64 24.16
CA PRO A 92 10.51 -11.67 23.08
C PRO A 92 10.73 -12.34 21.72
N LEU A 93 10.06 -11.83 20.68
CA LEU A 93 10.26 -12.30 19.32
C LEU A 93 11.72 -12.02 18.91
N LEU A 94 12.45 -13.08 18.57
CA LEU A 94 13.80 -13.01 18.02
C LEU A 94 13.78 -12.69 16.52
N LEU A 95 12.89 -11.78 16.09
CA LEU A 95 12.80 -11.38 14.69
C LEU A 95 14.10 -10.72 14.27
N CYS A 96 14.85 -11.37 13.38
CA CYS A 96 16.10 -10.87 12.82
C CYS A 96 15.87 -10.14 11.51
N ARG A 97 14.89 -10.58 10.70
CA ARG A 97 14.62 -10.06 9.35
C ARG A 97 13.13 -9.94 9.09
N LEU A 98 12.73 -8.83 8.49
CA LEU A 98 11.40 -8.60 7.93
C LEU A 98 11.54 -8.27 6.44
N LYS A 99 10.85 -9.02 5.59
CA LYS A 99 10.63 -8.65 4.19
C LYS A 99 9.21 -8.13 4.03
N ILE A 100 9.04 -7.05 3.28
CA ILE A 100 7.75 -6.46 2.93
C ILE A 100 7.67 -6.37 1.41
N ASP A 101 6.64 -6.98 0.85
CA ASP A 101 6.25 -6.83 -0.55
C ASP A 101 4.86 -6.17 -0.59
N VAL A 102 4.59 -5.36 -1.61
CA VAL A 102 3.30 -4.69 -1.83
C VAL A 102 2.75 -5.14 -3.17
N ILE A 103 1.47 -5.53 -3.21
CA ILE A 103 0.79 -6.00 -4.42
C ILE A 103 -0.60 -5.38 -4.54
N GLY A 104 -1.24 -5.52 -5.70
CA GLY A 104 -2.67 -5.24 -5.85
C GLY A 104 -3.04 -3.76 -5.98
N GLY A 105 -2.08 -2.83 -5.99
CA GLY A 105 -2.36 -1.40 -6.14
C GLY A 105 -3.16 -1.10 -7.41
N CYS A 106 -4.31 -0.41 -7.24
CA CYS A 106 -5.28 -0.15 -8.30
C CYS A 106 -5.86 -1.40 -9.00
N SER A 107 -5.72 -2.59 -8.41
CA SER A 107 -6.43 -3.79 -8.86
C SER A 107 -7.89 -3.68 -8.42
N PHE A 108 -8.70 -3.06 -9.27
CA PHE A 108 -10.10 -2.73 -8.96
C PHE A 108 -11.13 -3.80 -9.33
N GLY A 109 -10.68 -5.04 -9.58
CA GLY A 109 -11.57 -6.16 -9.91
C GLY A 109 -11.69 -6.44 -11.41
N THR A 110 -10.86 -5.80 -12.23
CA THR A 110 -10.79 -6.02 -13.68
C THR A 110 -9.43 -6.62 -14.08
N SER A 111 -9.34 -7.20 -15.27
CA SER A 111 -8.11 -7.80 -15.79
C SER A 111 -7.16 -6.82 -16.51
N VAL A 112 -7.55 -5.56 -16.75
CA VAL A 112 -6.71 -4.58 -17.46
C VAL A 112 -6.12 -3.59 -16.47
N SER A 113 -4.79 -3.49 -16.51
CA SER A 113 -4.02 -2.51 -15.75
C SER A 113 -3.98 -1.18 -16.52
N VAL A 114 -4.25 -0.08 -15.82
CA VAL A 114 -4.23 1.27 -16.39
C VAL A 114 -2.80 1.80 -16.39
N SER A 115 -2.16 1.87 -17.56
CA SER A 115 -0.73 2.22 -17.69
C SER A 115 -0.31 3.48 -16.92
N ILE A 116 -1.13 4.54 -16.96
CA ILE A 116 -0.85 5.81 -16.26
C ILE A 116 -0.92 5.71 -14.73
N LEU A 117 -1.64 4.72 -14.18
CA LEU A 117 -1.68 4.45 -12.75
C LEU A 117 -0.59 3.46 -12.35
N SER A 118 -0.26 2.49 -13.22
CA SER A 118 0.77 1.48 -12.96
C SER A 118 2.12 2.12 -12.67
N ASP A 119 2.52 3.17 -13.41
CA ASP A 119 3.77 3.89 -13.15
C ASP A 119 3.83 4.50 -11.74
N VAL A 120 2.69 4.94 -11.20
CA VAL A 120 2.59 5.47 -9.84
C VAL A 120 2.57 4.36 -8.82
N ILE A 121 1.79 3.30 -9.06
CA ILE A 121 1.70 2.16 -8.16
C ILE A 121 3.05 1.46 -8.01
N ASP A 122 3.78 1.25 -9.11
CA ASP A 122 5.10 0.61 -9.08
C ASP A 122 6.12 1.41 -8.27
N GLU A 123 6.04 2.73 -8.36
CA GLU A 123 6.87 3.65 -7.60
C GLU A 123 6.53 3.65 -6.10
N LEU A 124 5.24 3.61 -5.75
CA LEU A 124 4.77 3.62 -4.35
C LEU A 124 4.96 2.25 -3.67
N SER A 125 4.79 1.16 -4.43
CA SER A 125 4.79 -0.25 -3.98
C SER A 125 6.20 -0.83 -3.84
N ARG A 126 7.14 -0.05 -3.28
CA ARG A 126 8.52 -0.49 -3.06
C ARG A 126 8.56 -1.67 -2.08
N SER A 127 9.38 -2.66 -2.37
CA SER A 127 9.66 -3.73 -1.42
C SER A 127 10.79 -3.32 -0.48
N TRP A 128 10.75 -3.84 0.74
CA TRP A 128 11.71 -3.48 1.79
C TRP A 128 12.15 -4.70 2.56
N THR A 129 13.43 -4.74 2.93
CA THR A 129 13.98 -5.71 3.86
C THR A 129 14.59 -4.97 5.03
N VAL A 130 14.11 -5.26 6.24
CA VAL A 130 14.60 -4.69 7.50
C VAL A 130 15.28 -5.79 8.31
N GLU A 131 16.51 -5.55 8.74
CA GLU A 131 17.33 -6.53 9.45
C GLU A 131 17.93 -5.97 10.72
N ARG A 132 18.14 -6.82 11.73
CA ARG A 132 18.97 -6.48 12.88
C ARG A 132 20.44 -6.64 12.52
N SER A 133 21.20 -5.57 12.71
CA SER A 133 22.66 -5.65 12.66
C SER A 133 23.16 -6.43 13.88
N LEU A 134 23.91 -7.51 13.64
CA LEU A 134 24.50 -8.35 14.70
C LEU A 134 25.89 -7.85 15.15
N VAL A 135 26.31 -6.67 14.69
CA VAL A 135 27.74 -6.31 14.64
C VAL A 135 28.33 -5.90 15.99
N GLN A 136 27.54 -5.55 17.02
CA GLN A 136 28.11 -5.30 18.36
C GLN A 136 27.17 -5.82 19.46
N ALA A 137 27.65 -6.84 20.16
CA ALA A 137 26.93 -7.56 21.23
C ALA A 137 26.68 -6.73 22.49
N ASP A 138 27.22 -5.50 22.59
CA ASP A 138 27.26 -4.73 23.82
C ASP A 138 26.48 -3.41 23.79
N ASP A 139 25.81 -3.05 22.68
CA ASP A 139 25.00 -1.82 22.63
C ASP A 139 23.51 -2.13 22.44
N ILE A 140 22.72 -1.72 23.43
CA ILE A 140 21.30 -2.06 23.64
C ILE A 140 20.38 -1.36 22.62
N LEU A 141 20.94 -0.54 21.73
CA LEU A 141 20.26 0.05 20.59
C LEU A 141 20.52 -0.79 19.34
N GLN A 142 19.68 -1.81 19.15
CA GLN A 142 19.67 -2.63 17.93
C GLN A 142 19.63 -1.73 16.70
N LYS A 143 20.75 -1.64 15.98
CA LYS A 143 20.80 -0.92 14.70
C LYS A 143 20.03 -1.72 13.66
N LEU A 144 19.04 -1.10 13.03
CA LEU A 144 18.31 -1.69 11.91
C LEU A 144 18.97 -1.32 10.59
N GLU A 145 19.34 -2.33 9.83
CA GLU A 145 19.75 -2.19 8.43
C GLU A 145 18.52 -2.33 7.55
N VAL A 146 18.32 -1.41 6.60
CA VAL A 146 17.15 -1.39 5.74
C VAL A 146 17.60 -1.32 4.31
N HIS A 147 17.02 -2.19 3.49
CA HIS A 147 17.35 -2.34 2.09
C HIS A 147 16.06 -2.26 1.29
N GLU A 148 16.01 -1.36 0.31
CA GLU A 148 14.98 -1.41 -0.71
C GLU A 148 15.21 -2.65 -1.58
N GLY A 149 14.16 -3.44 -1.78
CA GLY A 149 14.20 -4.61 -2.63
C GLY A 149 14.11 -4.18 -4.10
N THR A 150 14.89 -4.84 -4.96
CA THR A 150 14.73 -4.70 -6.40
C THR A 150 13.54 -5.55 -6.84
N ASN A 151 12.33 -4.97 -6.87
CA ASN A 151 11.24 -5.64 -7.59
C ASN A 151 11.64 -5.72 -9.07
N GLN A 152 11.43 -6.87 -9.73
CA GLN A 152 11.69 -7.03 -11.17
C GLN A 152 10.93 -6.00 -12.03
N ILE A 153 9.85 -5.44 -11.48
CA ILE A 153 9.05 -4.37 -12.05
C ILE A 153 9.84 -3.05 -12.11
N GLN A 154 10.65 -2.72 -11.09
CA GLN A 154 11.47 -1.51 -11.07
C GLN A 154 12.57 -1.49 -12.15
N GLN A 155 13.01 -2.66 -12.63
CA GLN A 155 13.97 -2.72 -13.75
C GLN A 155 13.37 -2.27 -15.10
N ARG A 156 12.04 -2.09 -15.18
CA ARG A 156 11.36 -1.65 -16.41
C ARG A 156 11.33 -0.13 -16.59
N HIS A 157 11.83 0.67 -15.65
CA HIS A 157 11.76 2.15 -15.69
C HIS A 157 12.69 2.85 -16.71
N PHE A 158 13.22 2.14 -17.72
CA PHE A 158 13.87 2.79 -18.85
C PHE A 158 12.83 3.50 -19.71
N GLY A 159 12.55 4.78 -19.42
CA GLY A 159 11.79 5.69 -20.28
C GLY A 159 10.52 6.32 -19.68
N CYS A 160 10.28 6.22 -18.37
CA CYS A 160 9.09 6.82 -17.77
C CYS A 160 9.24 8.35 -17.62
N SER A 161 8.14 9.08 -17.86
CA SER A 161 8.12 10.54 -17.76
C SER A 161 8.34 11.02 -16.32
N ASP A 162 9.03 12.16 -16.18
CA ASP A 162 9.11 12.90 -14.91
C ASP A 162 7.80 13.65 -14.58
N SER A 163 6.81 13.63 -15.49
CA SER A 163 5.49 14.26 -15.30
C SER A 163 4.38 13.23 -15.10
N LEU A 164 3.50 13.50 -14.13
CA LEU A 164 2.24 12.76 -13.96
C LEU A 164 1.19 13.20 -15.00
N HIS A 165 0.27 12.30 -15.33
CA HIS A 165 -0.94 12.67 -16.09
C HIS A 165 -1.78 13.69 -15.27
N PRO A 166 -2.38 14.74 -15.87
CA PRO A 166 -3.05 15.81 -15.12
C PRO A 166 -4.15 15.35 -14.14
N GLU A 167 -4.92 14.32 -14.49
CA GLU A 167 -5.93 13.74 -13.59
C GLU A 167 -5.30 13.00 -12.41
N VAL A 168 -4.18 12.32 -12.64
CA VAL A 168 -3.44 11.58 -11.61
C VAL A 168 -2.67 12.54 -10.72
N GLU A 169 -2.09 13.60 -11.29
CA GLU A 169 -1.40 14.65 -10.54
C GLU A 169 -2.32 15.31 -9.52
N GLN A 170 -3.56 15.63 -9.90
CA GLN A 170 -4.52 16.22 -8.96
C GLN A 170 -4.76 15.33 -7.73
N ILE A 171 -4.83 14.01 -7.92
CA ILE A 171 -5.02 13.04 -6.83
C ILE A 171 -3.75 12.95 -5.99
N PHE A 172 -2.60 12.74 -6.64
CA PHE A 172 -1.29 12.65 -6.01
C PHE A 172 -1.00 13.87 -5.12
N ARG A 173 -1.27 15.08 -5.63
CA ARG A 173 -1.01 16.34 -4.93
C ARG A 173 -1.94 16.62 -3.75
N ARG A 174 -3.11 15.97 -3.69
CA ARG A 174 -3.96 16.02 -2.49
C ARG A 174 -3.35 15.22 -1.33
N ILE A 175 -2.64 14.13 -1.64
CA ILE A 175 -1.96 13.31 -0.63
C ILE A 175 -0.62 13.95 -0.24
N TRP A 176 0.18 14.32 -1.24
CA TRP A 176 1.52 14.91 -1.07
C TRP A 176 1.60 16.30 -1.74
N PRO A 177 1.14 17.36 -1.05
CA PRO A 177 1.23 18.72 -1.55
C PRO A 177 2.68 19.17 -1.73
N THR A 178 2.96 19.89 -2.82
CA THR A 178 4.29 20.44 -3.08
C THR A 178 4.60 21.57 -2.08
N LYS A 179 5.66 21.43 -1.30
CA LYS A 179 6.15 22.51 -0.42
C LYS A 179 7.15 23.38 -1.19
N GLY A 180 6.70 24.51 -1.74
CA GLY A 180 7.59 25.51 -2.35
C GLY A 180 7.89 25.31 -3.84
N LYS A 181 9.13 25.56 -4.28
CA LYS A 181 9.53 25.49 -5.71
C LYS A 181 9.27 24.08 -6.25
N LYS A 182 8.59 24.00 -7.40
CA LYS A 182 8.20 22.76 -8.09
C LYS A 182 9.39 21.79 -8.16
N VAL A 183 9.34 20.69 -7.40
CA VAL A 183 10.31 19.61 -7.58
C VAL A 183 10.01 19.00 -8.94
N LEU A 184 11.05 18.83 -9.76
CA LEU A 184 10.88 18.37 -11.15
C LEU A 184 10.49 16.90 -11.25
N ASN A 185 10.61 16.12 -10.17
CA ASN A 185 10.38 14.68 -10.16
C ASN A 185 9.53 14.26 -8.96
N TRP A 186 8.29 13.86 -9.23
CA TRP A 186 7.27 13.48 -8.24
C TRP A 186 7.63 12.23 -7.43
N ARG A 187 8.52 11.37 -7.95
CA ARG A 187 8.99 10.14 -7.28
C ARG A 187 9.76 10.41 -5.99
N LYS A 188 10.19 11.65 -5.78
CA LYS A 188 10.90 12.09 -4.56
C LYS A 188 10.00 12.82 -3.57
N GLU A 189 8.71 12.96 -3.87
CA GLU A 189 7.80 13.82 -3.10
C GLU A 189 6.78 13.05 -2.28
N TRP A 190 6.63 11.75 -2.52
CA TRP A 190 5.78 10.89 -1.72
C TRP A 190 6.55 10.36 -0.51
N HIS A 191 5.80 10.01 0.51
CA HIS A 191 6.26 9.27 1.68
C HIS A 191 5.08 8.48 2.24
N SER A 192 5.34 7.43 3.02
CA SER A 192 4.28 6.67 3.65
C SER A 192 3.50 7.53 4.66
N LEU A 193 2.26 7.15 4.94
CA LEU A 193 1.55 7.67 6.12
C LEU A 193 1.97 6.86 7.36
N PRO A 194 2.11 7.50 8.52
CA PRO A 194 2.51 6.79 9.74
C PRO A 194 1.47 5.73 10.11
N LEU A 195 1.93 4.60 10.65
CA LEU A 195 1.04 3.64 11.32
C LEU A 195 0.21 4.40 12.35
N ALA A 196 -1.12 4.40 12.19
CA ALA A 196 -1.98 5.17 13.08
C ALA A 196 -1.64 4.80 14.53
N SER A 197 -1.34 5.81 15.35
CA SER A 197 -0.94 5.67 16.76
C SER A 197 -2.07 5.17 17.66
N ASN A 198 -3.20 4.77 17.07
CA ASN A 198 -4.45 4.48 17.74
C ASN A 198 -4.54 3.01 18.19
N MET A 199 -5.14 2.78 19.35
CA MET A 199 -5.21 1.48 20.05
C MET A 199 -5.79 0.32 19.22
N GLU A 200 -6.51 0.59 18.13
CA GLU A 200 -7.20 -0.42 17.31
C GLU A 200 -6.24 -1.25 16.45
N LEU A 201 -5.18 -0.66 15.90
CA LEU A 201 -4.15 -1.40 15.14
C LEU A 201 -3.27 -2.26 16.05
N LYS A 202 -3.07 -1.84 17.31
CA LYS A 202 -2.41 -2.68 18.31
C LYS A 202 -3.18 -3.98 18.52
N CYS A 203 -4.51 -3.94 18.54
CA CYS A 203 -5.33 -5.15 18.68
C CYS A 203 -5.27 -6.04 17.42
N LEU A 204 -5.31 -5.45 16.21
CA LEU A 204 -5.22 -6.20 14.95
C LEU A 204 -3.87 -6.91 14.79
N PHE A 205 -2.76 -6.24 15.09
CA PHE A 205 -1.43 -6.86 15.07
C PHE A 205 -1.25 -7.88 16.22
N GLN A 206 -1.84 -7.65 17.39
CA GLN A 206 -1.78 -8.59 18.51
C GLN A 206 -2.54 -9.89 18.21
N ALA A 207 -3.71 -9.81 17.53
CA ALA A 207 -4.48 -10.97 17.09
C ALA A 207 -3.71 -11.79 16.03
N PHE A 208 -3.11 -11.12 15.05
CA PHE A 208 -2.33 -11.74 13.97
C PHE A 208 -1.12 -12.55 14.47
N ILE A 209 -0.50 -12.12 15.58
CA ILE A 209 0.66 -12.77 16.19
C ILE A 209 0.27 -13.92 17.15
N VAL A 210 -1.00 -14.03 17.55
CA VAL A 210 -1.51 -15.16 18.36
C VAL A 210 -1.96 -16.33 17.49
N GLU A 211 -2.55 -16.06 16.31
CA GLU A 211 -3.10 -17.11 15.44
C GLU A 211 -2.07 -17.80 14.52
N ASN A 212 -0.91 -17.18 14.28
CA ASN A 212 0.13 -17.74 13.40
C ASN A 212 1.00 -18.83 14.07
N LYS A 213 0.39 -19.96 14.41
CA LYS A 213 1.07 -21.27 14.50
C LYS A 213 0.79 -22.18 13.29
N ALA A 214 -0.04 -21.76 12.35
CA ALA A 214 -0.21 -22.43 11.06
C ALA A 214 -0.70 -21.42 10.03
N ALA A 215 -0.01 -21.35 8.89
CA ALA A 215 -0.44 -20.81 7.59
C ALA A 215 -1.33 -19.55 7.60
N ALA A 216 -0.74 -18.37 7.41
CA ALA A 216 -1.48 -17.16 7.07
C ALA A 216 -1.45 -16.90 5.56
N THR A 217 -2.58 -17.22 4.92
CA THR A 217 -3.10 -16.49 3.76
C THR A 217 -3.83 -15.27 4.32
N ILE A 218 -3.47 -14.06 3.90
CA ILE A 218 -4.24 -12.86 4.22
C ILE A 218 -5.41 -12.83 3.24
N THR A 219 -6.61 -13.15 3.72
CA THR A 219 -7.88 -12.94 3.02
C THR A 219 -8.67 -11.89 3.79
N THR A 220 -9.02 -10.80 3.10
CA THR A 220 -10.16 -9.90 3.28
C THR A 220 -10.80 -9.81 4.68
N ILE A 221 -10.73 -8.62 5.30
CA ILE A 221 -11.70 -8.22 6.33
C ILE A 221 -12.96 -7.72 5.61
N GLN A 222 -14.00 -8.56 5.55
CA GLN A 222 -15.38 -8.15 5.31
C GLN A 222 -16.17 -8.39 6.60
N PHE A 223 -16.85 -7.34 7.09
CA PHE A 223 -17.90 -7.48 8.09
C PHE A 223 -19.23 -7.61 7.35
N ASP A 224 -19.95 -8.69 7.60
CA ASP A 224 -21.40 -8.75 7.38
C ASP A 224 -22.06 -9.35 8.63
N HIS A 225 -23.23 -8.79 8.93
CA HIS A 225 -24.01 -8.92 10.16
C HIS A 225 -24.45 -10.34 10.54
#